data_AF-A0A1I2KHH6-F1
#
_entry.id   AF-A0A1I2KHH6-F1
#
_cell.length_a   1.000
_cell.length_b   1.000
_cell.length_c   1.000
_cell.angle_alpha   90.00
_cell.angle_beta   90.00
_cell.angle_gamma   90.00
#
_symmetry.space_group_name_H-M   'P 1'
#
loop_
_entity.id
_entity.type
_entity.pdbx_description
1 polymer ?
#
loop_
_entity_poly.entity_id
_entity_poly.type
_entity_poly.pdbx_seq_one_letter_code
_entity_poly.pdbx_strand_id
1 'polypeptide(L)'
;MTTRDLRRQDVVITGPKALSYAEMADVIGAAIGKRIRYVPISDAEASFGSDAYAKAVTDIWRAIREGRVATATDAVQRMCSSLCGV
;
A
#
# COMPACT_ATOMS: atom_id res chain seq x y z
N MET A 1 -17.93 22.92 7.11
CA MET A 1 -17.00 22.71 5.99
C MET A 1 -17.83 22.19 4.82
N THR A 2 -18.08 23.00 3.79
CA THR A 2 -19.00 22.64 2.69
C THR A 2 -18.24 21.96 1.54
N THR A 3 -18.92 21.06 0.83
CA THR A 3 -18.43 20.19 -0.27
C THR A 3 -17.65 20.89 -1.40
N ARG A 4 -17.61 22.23 -1.44
CA ARG A 4 -16.81 23.02 -2.40
C ARG A 4 -15.31 23.06 -2.08
N ASP A 5 -14.92 22.85 -0.82
CA ASP A 5 -13.51 23.01 -0.38
C ASP A 5 -12.61 21.82 -0.74
N LEU A 6 -13.20 20.63 -0.95
CA LEU A 6 -12.48 19.41 -1.34
C LEU A 6 -11.98 19.42 -2.80
N ARG A 7 -12.42 20.36 -3.64
CA ARG A 7 -12.04 20.41 -5.07
C ARG A 7 -10.64 20.98 -5.34
N ARG A 8 -9.92 21.46 -4.32
CA ARG A 8 -8.58 22.08 -4.45
C ARG A 8 -7.52 21.54 -3.50
N GLN A 9 -7.76 20.43 -2.82
CA GLN A 9 -6.77 19.82 -1.93
C GLN A 9 -6.20 18.55 -2.56
N ASP A 10 -4.87 18.42 -2.55
CA ASP A 10 -4.19 17.17 -2.88
C ASP A 10 -4.47 16.16 -1.76
N VAL A 11 -5.48 15.31 -1.97
CA VAL A 11 -5.87 14.29 -0.99
C VAL A 11 -5.08 13.01 -1.25
N VAL A 12 -4.25 12.62 -0.29
CA VAL A 12 -3.54 11.33 -0.32
C VAL A 12 -4.50 10.21 0.08
N ILE A 13 -4.87 9.37 -0.89
CA ILE A 13 -5.78 8.24 -0.71
C ILE A 13 -4.99 6.98 -0.38
N THR A 14 -5.28 6.38 0.78
CA THR A 14 -4.67 5.13 1.24
C THR A 14 -5.73 4.22 1.86
N GLY A 15 -5.36 2.96 2.09
CA GLY A 15 -6.07 2.12 3.06
C GLY A 15 -5.86 2.61 4.50
N PRO A 16 -6.59 2.05 5.49
CA PRO A 16 -6.53 2.48 6.89
C PRO A 16 -5.23 2.07 7.60
N LYS A 17 -4.46 1.14 7.04
CA LYS A 17 -3.19 0.66 7.58
C LYS A 17 -2.22 0.36 6.44
N ALA A 18 -0.98 0.82 6.56
CA ALA A 18 0.12 0.35 5.73
C ALA A 18 0.64 -0.98 6.31
N LEU A 19 0.79 -1.99 5.47
CA LEU A 19 1.26 -3.32 5.87
C LEU A 19 2.68 -3.56 5.35
N SER A 20 3.52 -4.15 6.18
CA SER A 20 4.74 -4.81 5.72
C SER A 20 4.42 -6.06 4.89
N TYR A 21 5.38 -6.58 4.11
CA TYR A 21 5.19 -7.83 3.38
C TYR A 21 4.92 -9.03 4.30
N ALA A 22 5.48 -9.03 5.52
CA ALA A 22 5.22 -10.06 6.51
C ALA A 22 3.76 -10.03 6.98
N GLU A 23 3.25 -8.85 7.33
CA GLU A 23 1.84 -8.69 7.72
C GLU A 23 0.89 -9.00 6.56
N MET A 24 1.26 -8.64 5.32
CA MET A 24 0.49 -9.00 4.13
C MET A 24 0.42 -10.52 3.95
N ALA A 25 1.54 -11.23 4.12
CA ALA A 25 1.58 -12.69 4.07
C ALA A 25 0.70 -13.32 5.16
N ASP A 26 0.71 -12.78 6.38
CA ASP A 26 -0.15 -13.26 7.47
C ASP A 26 -1.64 -13.07 7.15
N VAL A 27 -2.04 -11.90 6.62
CA VAL A 27 -3.42 -11.61 6.22
C VAL A 27 -3.89 -12.56 5.11
N ILE A 28 -3.09 -12.74 4.06
CA ILE A 28 -3.42 -13.65 2.96
C ILE A 28 -3.50 -15.08 3.48
N GLY A 29 -2.53 -15.51 4.30
CA GLY A 29 -2.50 -16.85 4.86
C GLY A 29 -3.73 -17.17 5.71
N ALA A 30 -4.14 -16.23 6.56
CA ALA A 30 -5.37 -16.34 7.33
C ALA A 30 -6.61 -16.44 6.42
N ALA A 31 -6.68 -15.63 5.36
CA ALA A 31 -7.82 -15.62 4.45
C ALA A 31 -8.00 -16.93 3.67
N ILE A 32 -6.91 -17.62 3.32
CA ILE A 32 -6.95 -18.88 2.56
C ILE A 32 -6.81 -20.13 3.44
N GLY A 33 -6.70 -19.99 4.76
CA GLY A 33 -6.49 -21.09 5.69
C GLY A 33 -5.14 -21.82 5.52
N LYS A 34 -4.10 -21.13 5.05
CA LYS A 34 -2.75 -21.71 4.87
C LYS A 34 -1.68 -20.83 5.49
N ARG A 35 -0.61 -21.44 6.00
CA ARG A 35 0.55 -20.68 6.46
C ARG A 35 1.34 -20.15 5.26
N ILE A 36 1.38 -18.83 5.10
CA ILE A 36 2.29 -18.13 4.17
C ILE A 36 3.34 -17.42 5.03
N ARG A 37 4.58 -17.35 4.55
CA ARG A 37 5.65 -16.59 5.20
C ARG A 37 6.30 -15.67 4.19
N TYR A 38 6.59 -14.46 4.61
CA TYR A 38 7.50 -13.60 3.88
C TYR A 38 8.93 -14.10 4.05
N VAL A 39 9.63 -14.28 2.92
CA VAL A 39 11.06 -14.60 2.86
C VAL A 39 11.73 -13.48 2.07
N PRO A 40 12.63 -12.69 2.68
CA PRO A 40 13.33 -11.64 1.94
C PRO A 40 14.31 -12.27 0.95
N ILE A 41 14.34 -11.70 -0.26
CA ILE A 41 15.35 -11.98 -1.29
C ILE A 41 16.01 -10.66 -1.69
N SER A 42 17.21 -10.74 -2.26
CA SER A 42 17.91 -9.56 -2.77
C SER A 42 17.20 -8.94 -3.98
N ASP A 43 17.49 -7.68 -4.28
CA ASP A 43 16.98 -7.03 -5.50
C ASP A 43 17.46 -7.73 -6.78
N ALA A 44 18.67 -8.31 -6.74
CA ALA A 44 19.22 -9.07 -7.86
C ALA A 44 18.42 -10.36 -8.11
N GLU A 45 18.00 -11.05 -7.04
CA GLU A 45 17.14 -12.23 -7.12
C GLU A 45 15.69 -11.89 -7.49
N ALA A 46 15.21 -10.70 -7.12
CA ALA A 46 13.85 -10.23 -7.42
C ALA A 46 13.70 -9.72 -8.86
N SER A 47 14.78 -9.29 -9.51
CA SER A 47 14.75 -8.75 -10.87
C SER A 47 14.38 -9.83 -11.88
N PHE A 48 13.27 -9.64 -12.58
CA PHE A 48 12.85 -10.51 -13.68
C PHE A 48 13.13 -9.80 -15.01
N GLY A 49 14.21 -10.19 -15.69
CA GLY A 49 14.66 -9.50 -16.89
C GLY A 49 15.40 -8.18 -16.58
N SER A 50 15.66 -7.41 -17.63
CA SER A 50 16.54 -6.24 -17.58
C SER A 50 15.92 -4.98 -18.20
N ASP A 51 14.62 -4.99 -18.45
CA ASP A 51 13.93 -3.85 -19.03
C ASP A 51 13.57 -2.79 -17.96
N ALA A 52 13.06 -1.65 -18.44
CA ALA A 52 12.68 -0.54 -17.56
C ALA A 52 11.55 -0.92 -16.59
N TYR A 53 10.69 -1.87 -16.96
CA TYR A 53 9.60 -2.33 -16.12
C TYR A 53 10.11 -3.19 -14.95
N ALA A 54 10.99 -4.15 -15.23
CA ALA A 54 11.66 -4.98 -14.21
C ALA A 54 12.38 -4.13 -13.16
N LYS A 55 13.08 -3.08 -13.64
CA LYS A 55 13.74 -2.11 -12.76
C LYS A 55 12.73 -1.32 -11.91
N ALA A 56 11.66 -0.80 -12.52
CA ALA A 56 10.65 -0.03 -11.81
C ALA A 56 9.95 -0.85 -10.71
N VAL A 57 9.61 -2.11 -10.99
CA VAL A 57 8.97 -3.00 -10.02
C VAL A 57 9.90 -3.30 -8.84
N THR A 58 11.18 -3.58 -9.11
CA THR A 58 12.18 -3.82 -8.06
C THR A 58 12.36 -2.57 -7.17
N ASP A 59 12.38 -1.38 -7.78
CA ASP A 59 12.49 -0.11 -7.04
C ASP A 59 11.26 0.14 -6.14
N ILE A 60 10.05 -0.21 -6.60
CA ILE A 60 8.81 -0.12 -5.81
C ILE A 60 8.86 -1.10 -4.63
N TRP A 61 9.25 -2.35 -4.85
CA TRP A 61 9.33 -3.35 -3.77
C TRP A 61 10.35 -2.97 -2.71
N ARG A 62 11.50 -2.43 -3.12
CA ARG A 62 12.47 -1.85 -2.19
C ARG A 62 11.89 -0.68 -1.41
N ALA A 63 11.11 0.20 -2.04
CA ALA A 63 10.43 1.31 -1.37
C ALA A 63 9.46 0.85 -0.28
N ILE A 64 8.72 -0.22 -0.54
CA ILE A 64 7.81 -0.81 0.43
C ILE A 64 8.60 -1.40 1.60
N ARG A 65 9.65 -2.18 1.35
CA ARG A 65 10.48 -2.78 2.42
C ARG A 65 11.16 -1.74 3.30
N GLU A 66 11.62 -0.64 2.71
CA GLU A 66 12.28 0.47 3.42
C GLU A 66 11.26 1.41 4.10
N GLY A 67 9.97 1.13 4.02
CA GLY A 67 8.92 1.93 4.65
C GLY A 67 8.70 3.30 4.00
N ARG A 68 9.31 3.58 2.84
CA ARG A 68 9.21 4.88 2.15
C ARG A 68 7.80 5.22 1.66
N VAL A 69 6.93 4.22 1.60
CA VAL A 69 5.50 4.35 1.23
C VAL A 69 4.56 3.91 2.36
N ALA A 70 5.02 3.92 3.61
CA ALA A 70 4.22 3.49 4.77
C ALA A 70 3.19 4.52 5.27
N THR A 71 3.01 5.64 4.55
CA THR A 71 2.01 6.64 4.88
C THR A 71 0.61 6.04 4.79
N ALA A 72 -0.17 6.19 5.85
CA ALA A 72 -1.60 5.92 5.88
C ALA A 72 -2.34 7.17 6.35
N THR A 73 -3.48 7.44 5.75
CA THR A 73 -4.36 8.56 6.08
C THR A 73 -5.78 8.07 6.36
N ASP A 74 -6.54 8.87 7.09
CA ASP A 74 -7.97 8.73 7.33
C ASP A 74 -8.81 9.45 6.25
N ALA A 75 -8.20 9.88 5.13
CA ALA A 75 -8.85 10.69 4.11
C ALA A 75 -10.11 10.03 3.54
N VAL A 76 -10.04 8.72 3.25
CA VAL A 76 -11.17 7.93 2.76
C VAL A 76 -12.32 7.94 3.77
N GLN A 77 -12.03 7.76 5.07
CA GLN A 77 -13.04 7.77 6.12
C GLN A 77 -13.74 9.12 6.18
N ARG A 78 -12.98 10.23 6.22
CA ARG A 78 -13.56 11.58 6.27
C ARG A 78 -14.45 11.88 5.06
N MET A 79 -14.01 11.50 3.87
CA MET A 79 -14.77 11.74 2.64
C MET A 79 -16.06 10.92 2.60
N CYS A 80 -16.01 9.63 2.92
CA CYS A 80 -17.20 8.78 2.93
C CYS A 80 -18.17 9.16 4.06
N SER A 81 -17.68 9.51 5.25
CA SER A 81 -18.54 10.04 6.33
C SER A 81 -19.25 11.33 5.92
N SER A 82 -18.60 12.21 5.15
CA SER A 82 -19.24 13.42 4.63
C SER A 82 -20.23 13.19 3.47
N LEU A 83 -20.17 12.02 2.82
CA LEU A 83 -21.02 11.64 1.67
C LEU A 83 -22.16 10.68 2.05
N CYS A 84 -22.07 9.96 3.17
CA CYS A 84 -23.05 8.97 3.61
C CYS A 84 -24.01 9.43 4.71
N GLY A 85 -23.94 10.69 5.17
CA GLY A 85 -24.98 11.30 6.01
C GLY A 85 -25.38 10.49 7.25
N VAL A 86 -24.42 10.30 8.16
CA VAL A 86 -24.75 10.18 9.59
C VAL A 86 -24.51 11.54 10.23
#